data_AF-A0A433XEZ1-F1
#
_entry.id   AF-A0A433XEZ1-F1
#
_cell.length_a   1.000
_cell.length_b   1.000
_cell.length_c   1.000
_cell.angle_alpha   90.00
_cell.angle_beta   90.00
_cell.angle_gamma   90.00
#
_symmetry.space_group_name_H-M   'P 1'
#
loop_
_entity.id
_entity.type
_entity.pdbx_description
1 polymer ?
#
loop_
_entity_poly.entity_id
_entity_poly.type
_entity_poly.pdbx_seq_one_letter_code
_entity_poly.pdbx_strand_id
1 'polypeptide(L)'
;MMQPEVKPPVRPASHPDRTLDCEEALEPGLMKLVAAAEAAGWDRAEIWPALTSLAVNHIEGDIENEKLEAELRTARIAHLLLLDR
;
A
#
# COMPACT_ATOMS: atom_id res chain seq x y z
N MET A 1 5.03 24.01 -8.17
CA MET A 1 5.15 22.56 -7.89
C MET A 1 4.04 22.20 -6.92
N MET A 2 3.26 21.14 -7.21
CA MET A 2 2.31 20.60 -6.21
C MET A 2 3.11 19.98 -5.07
N GLN A 3 2.80 20.36 -3.84
CA GLN A 3 3.37 19.71 -2.68
C GLN A 3 2.70 18.33 -2.50
N PRO A 4 3.45 17.28 -2.13
CA PRO A 4 2.85 15.99 -1.83
C PRO A 4 1.89 16.13 -0.65
N GLU A 5 0.73 15.47 -0.75
CA GLU A 5 -0.32 15.53 0.28
C GLU A 5 0.07 14.80 1.57
N VAL A 6 1.02 13.86 1.47
CA VAL A 6 1.61 13.10 2.58
C VAL A 6 3.08 13.45 2.72
N LYS A 7 3.51 13.79 3.94
CA LYS A 7 4.93 14.08 4.23
C LYS A 7 5.73 12.78 4.34
N PRO A 8 7.02 12.77 3.97
CA PRO A 8 7.85 11.59 4.20
C PRO A 8 8.04 11.36 5.71
N PRO A 9 8.18 10.10 6.15
CA PRO A 9 8.53 9.79 7.54
C PRO A 9 9.87 10.42 7.92
N VAL A 10 9.94 10.97 9.13
CA VAL A 10 11.07 11.78 9.61
C VAL A 10 12.29 10.92 9.92
N ARG A 11 12.09 9.75 10.53
CA ARG A 11 13.19 8.88 10.98
C ARG A 11 13.63 7.90 9.88
N PRO A 12 14.90 7.45 9.86
CA PRO A 12 15.42 6.54 8.82
C PRO A 12 14.75 5.17 8.82
N ALA A 13 14.89 4.43 7.72
CA ALA A 13 14.27 3.11 7.48
C ALA A 13 14.43 2.11 8.63
N SER A 14 15.58 2.12 9.29
CA SER A 14 15.93 1.18 10.37
C SER A 14 15.45 1.60 11.76
N HIS A 15 14.82 2.78 11.91
CA HIS A 15 14.39 3.27 13.22
C HIS A 15 13.12 2.53 13.68
N PRO A 16 13.04 2.07 14.95
CA PRO A 16 11.87 1.34 15.45
C PRO A 16 10.56 2.11 15.30
N ASP A 17 10.58 3.43 15.55
CA ASP A 17 9.39 4.29 15.45
C ASP A 17 9.07 4.77 14.03
N ARG A 18 9.75 4.27 12.99
CA ARG A 18 9.45 4.73 11.61
C ARG A 18 8.02 4.39 11.19
N THR A 19 7.50 3.25 11.64
CA THR A 19 6.10 2.89 11.37
C THR A 19 5.14 3.95 11.92
N LEU A 20 5.39 4.44 13.13
CA LEU A 20 4.60 5.53 13.71
C LEU A 20 4.68 6.82 12.88
N ASP A 21 5.87 7.18 12.38
CA ASP A 21 6.00 8.34 11.48
C ASP A 21 5.14 8.20 10.21
N CYS A 22 5.04 6.99 9.67
CA CYS A 22 4.20 6.71 8.51
C CYS A 22 2.71 6.83 8.86
N GLU A 23 2.29 6.30 10.02
CA GLU A 23 0.92 6.41 10.52
C GLU A 23 0.52 7.87 10.70
N GLU A 24 1.33 8.67 11.40
CA GLU A 24 1.11 10.10 11.63
C GLU A 24 1.04 10.90 10.32
N ALA A 25 1.84 10.52 9.30
CA ALA A 25 1.82 11.18 8.01
C ALA A 25 0.54 10.88 7.20
N LEU A 26 -0.03 9.68 7.35
CA LEU A 26 -1.22 9.23 6.62
C LEU A 26 -2.53 9.61 7.31
N GLU A 27 -2.53 9.70 8.64
CA GLU A 27 -3.73 9.95 9.46
C GLU A 27 -4.57 11.16 9.00
N PRO A 28 -3.99 12.32 8.62
CA PRO A 28 -4.80 13.45 8.15
C PRO A 28 -5.60 13.14 6.88
N GLY A 29 -5.03 12.37 5.95
CA GLY A 29 -5.72 11.92 4.74
C GLY A 29 -6.81 10.91 5.04
N LEU A 30 -6.50 9.95 5.91
CA LEU A 30 -7.44 8.93 6.38
C LEU A 30 -8.66 9.57 7.06
N MET A 31 -8.45 10.52 7.97
CA MET A 31 -9.54 11.17 8.69
C MET A 31 -10.40 12.06 7.80
N LYS A 32 -9.85 12.66 6.74
CA LYS A 32 -10.67 13.35 5.71
C LYS A 32 -11.61 12.38 5.00
N LEU A 33 -11.12 11.18 4.66
CA LEU A 33 -11.93 10.14 4.04
C LEU A 33 -13.02 9.62 4.99
N VAL A 34 -12.68 9.38 6.26
CA VAL A 34 -13.64 8.99 7.30
C VAL A 34 -14.74 10.05 7.43
N ALA A 35 -14.37 11.33 7.55
CA ALA A 35 -15.34 12.42 7.65
C ALA A 35 -16.25 12.54 6.42
N ALA A 36 -15.71 12.28 5.22
CA ALA A 36 -16.50 12.26 3.99
C ALA A 36 -17.51 11.09 3.96
N ALA A 37 -17.12 9.92 4.45
CA ALA A 37 -18.01 8.76 4.57
C ALA A 37 -19.10 8.99 5.63
N GLU A 38 -18.76 9.56 6.79
CA GLU A 38 -19.73 9.98 7.81
C GLU A 38 -20.73 11.00 7.25
N ALA A 39 -20.26 12.00 6.47
CA ALA A 39 -21.13 12.97 5.81
C ALA A 39 -22.03 12.34 4.73
N ALA A 40 -21.64 11.19 4.17
CA ALA A 40 -22.46 10.38 3.27
C ALA A 40 -23.42 9.44 4.02
N GLY A 41 -23.43 9.48 5.35
CA GLY A 41 -24.36 8.72 6.20
C GLY A 41 -23.85 7.35 6.65
N TRP A 42 -22.55 7.06 6.51
CA TRP A 42 -21.97 5.80 6.95
C TRP A 42 -21.64 5.85 8.43
N ASP A 43 -21.86 4.73 9.14
CA ASP A 43 -21.42 4.59 10.52
C ASP A 43 -19.95 4.18 10.58
N ARG A 44 -19.26 4.57 11.66
CA ARG A 44 -17.86 4.13 11.91
C ARG A 44 -17.69 2.61 11.94
N ALA A 45 -18.74 1.89 12.35
CA ALA A 45 -18.79 0.44 12.35
C ALA A 45 -18.74 -0.16 10.93
N GLU A 46 -19.05 0.62 9.89
CA GLU A 46 -18.93 0.24 8.48
C GLU A 46 -17.60 0.73 7.89
N ILE A 47 -17.22 1.96 8.25
CA ILE A 47 -16.03 2.63 7.70
C ILE A 47 -14.75 1.87 8.06
N TRP A 48 -14.52 1.53 9.33
CA TRP A 48 -13.25 0.91 9.74
C TRP A 48 -13.04 -0.50 9.18
N PRO A 49 -14.05 -1.40 9.19
CA PRO A 49 -13.91 -2.70 8.53
C PRO A 49 -13.68 -2.56 7.02
N ALA A 50 -14.34 -1.63 6.35
CA ALA A 50 -14.15 -1.41 4.92
C ALA A 50 -12.71 -0.94 4.62
N LEU A 51 -12.20 0.04 5.36
CA LEU A 51 -10.81 0.52 5.21
C LEU A 51 -9.78 -0.59 5.50
N THR A 52 -10.02 -1.40 6.54
CA THR A 52 -9.17 -2.56 6.86
C THR A 52 -9.18 -3.58 5.71
N SER A 53 -10.37 -3.91 5.18
CA SER A 53 -10.49 -4.85 4.07
C SER A 53 -9.79 -4.33 2.81
N LEU A 54 -9.89 -3.04 2.50
CA LEU A 54 -9.16 -2.45 1.37
C LEU A 54 -7.65 -2.58 1.54
N ALA A 55 -7.12 -2.26 2.73
CA ALA A 55 -5.69 -2.39 3.01
C ALA A 55 -5.20 -3.84 2.84
N VAL A 56 -5.94 -4.82 3.38
CA VAL A 56 -5.63 -6.25 3.24
C VAL A 56 -5.64 -6.67 1.78
N ASN A 57 -6.68 -6.31 1.02
CA ASN A 57 -6.79 -6.67 -0.39
C ASN A 57 -5.62 -6.10 -1.23
N HIS A 58 -5.17 -4.88 -0.93
CA HIS A 58 -4.01 -4.30 -1.60
C HIS A 58 -2.71 -5.02 -1.24
N ILE A 59 -2.50 -5.38 0.03
CA ILE A 59 -1.34 -6.18 0.46
C ILE A 59 -1.32 -7.53 -0.25
N GLU A 60 -2.45 -8.22 -0.31
CA GLU A 60 -2.56 -9.51 -1.02
C GLU A 60 -2.27 -9.37 -2.52
N GLY A 61 -2.77 -8.31 -3.15
CA GLY A 61 -2.49 -7.99 -4.55
C GLY A 61 -1.00 -7.75 -4.80
N ASP A 62 -0.33 -6.98 -3.95
CA ASP A 62 1.10 -6.70 -4.07
C ASP A 62 1.94 -7.98 -3.93
N ILE A 63 1.60 -8.84 -2.96
CA ILE A 63 2.25 -10.15 -2.78
C ILE A 63 2.10 -11.03 -4.02
N GLU A 64 0.91 -11.09 -4.60
CA GLU A 64 0.66 -11.91 -5.78
C GLU A 64 1.36 -11.36 -7.03
N ASN A 65 1.40 -10.04 -7.18
CA ASN A 65 2.15 -9.37 -8.23
C ASN A 65 3.65 -9.69 -8.13
N GLU A 66 4.23 -9.60 -6.93
CA GLU A 66 5.65 -9.93 -6.70
C GLU A 66 6.00 -11.38 -7.09
N LYS A 67 5.11 -12.34 -6.76
CA LYS A 67 5.28 -13.75 -7.17
C LYS A 67 5.23 -13.91 -8.67
N LEU A 68 4.20 -13.35 -9.32
CA LEU A 68 4.04 -13.43 -10.78
C LEU A 68 5.24 -12.83 -11.49
N GLU A 69 5.76 -11.69 -11.01
CA GLU A 69 6.96 -11.10 -11.55
C GLU A 69 8.19 -12.00 -11.41
N ALA A 70 8.33 -12.71 -10.29
CA ALA A 70 9.43 -13.66 -10.08
C ALA A 70 9.34 -14.86 -11.04
N GLU A 71 8.15 -15.39 -11.27
CA GLU A 71 7.89 -16.47 -12.23
C GLU A 71 8.18 -16.01 -13.66
N LEU A 72 7.70 -14.82 -14.05
CA LEU A 72 7.97 -14.23 -15.36
C LEU A 72 9.46 -14.00 -15.58
N ARG A 73 10.20 -13.50 -14.57
CA ARG A 73 11.66 -13.36 -14.64
C ARG A 73 12.32 -14.72 -14.91
N THR A 74 11.90 -15.76 -14.20
CA THR A 74 12.45 -17.12 -14.35
C THR A 74 12.15 -17.70 -15.74
N ALA A 75 10.90 -17.58 -16.20
CA ALA A 75 10.47 -18.08 -17.50
C ALA A 75 11.20 -17.36 -18.65
N ARG A 76 11.42 -16.04 -18.54
CA ARG A 76 12.19 -15.27 -19.53
C ARG A 76 13.64 -15.75 -19.63
N ILE A 77 14.30 -16.01 -18.50
CA ILE A 77 15.68 -16.55 -18.50
C ILE A 77 15.71 -17.93 -19.14
N ALA A 78 14.80 -18.83 -18.76
CA ALA A 78 14.73 -20.17 -19.34
C ALA A 78 14.50 -20.11 -20.86
N HIS A 79 13.61 -19.24 -21.33
CA HIS A 79 13.36 -19.04 -22.75
C HIS A 79 14.60 -18.60 -23.52
N LEU A 80 15.36 -17.62 -22.99
CA LEU A 80 16.61 -17.16 -23.60
C LEU A 80 17.65 -18.28 -23.69
N LEU A 81 17.84 -19.06 -22.61
CA LEU A 81 18.79 -20.17 -22.57
C LEU A 81 18.42 -21.34 -23.50
N LEU A 82 17.14 -21.49 -23.83
CA LEU A 82 16.65 -22.53 -24.73
C LEU A 82 16.68 -22.12 -26.21
N LEU A 83 16.73 -20.83 -26.52
CA LEU A 83 16.84 -20.31 -27.89
C LEU A 83 18.28 -20.08 -28.35
N ASP A 84 19.25 -19.96 -27.43
CA ASP A 84 20.69 -19.82 -27.75
C ASP A 84 21.39 -21.18 -28.02
N ARG A 85 20.66 -22.22 -28.43
CA ARG A 85 21.19 -23.57 -28.71
C ARG A 85 21.02 -23.99 -30.16
#